data_AF-A0A1N6NQ84-F1
#
_entry.id   AF-A0A1N6NQ84-F1
#
_cell.length_a   1.000
_cell.length_b   1.000
_cell.length_c   1.000
_cell.angle_alpha   90.00
_cell.angle_beta   90.00
_cell.angle_gamma   90.00
#
_symmetry.space_group_name_H-M   'P 1'
#
loop_
_entity.id
_entity.type
_entity.pdbx_description
1 polymer ?
#
loop_
_entity_poly.entity_id
_entity_poly.type
_entity_poly.pdbx_seq_one_letter_code
_entity_poly.pdbx_strand_id
1 'polypeptide(L)'
;MHTDCFALLDDASTPGAASRLYTGLTAVLRCSKGEQWPALLEGLQEALNRGQYAVSVCSYELGAHLLAMPPRAPGPDAPPLAQVLVFEHCTQLSQDDVAQWLAARVHADAPPAGVADIRANVDQAEFTQALQHIHDYIMAGDTYQVNYTYRLRFDAFGSPLALYARLRARQPVPYGALVMLPDGGALLSLSPELFVRHAQGELTARPMKGTAPAAPPEQTDENARRAADLASDPKNRAENLMIVDLLRNDIGRIAATGSVKVPALFQVTRYSSVLQMTSTVQARLRGDASLADIFQALYPCGSITGAPKRRTMEIIAELEPAPRGIYTGAIGWFDPPAAGAAHAVGDFCMSVPIRTLALQPAGPGGLRRGEMGVGAGIVLDSDPHEEFAECQLKARFLTGLSNDFELFETLHASRAGGCRQQERHLARLAASCAYFGFHWDADAARAALQAACAARPDDAPFRLRLALRQDGRFTVQSGALSALPETVNVMLAPDATTADDLFLRHKSSVRARYDAAWRAAEAQGGFDMLFFNERGELTEGGRSNVFVRLDGRWHTPPLSCGLLPGVQRATMLADPAWDAQETIITRPMLARAEAIVVCNALRGALPAALI
;
A
#
# COMPACT_ATOMS: atom_id res chain seq x y z
N MET A 1 -17.85 -4.39 -11.88
CA MET A 1 -17.18 -3.35 -12.69
C MET A 1 -15.95 -3.99 -13.29
N HIS A 2 -15.89 -4.17 -14.60
CA HIS A 2 -14.62 -4.51 -15.25
C HIS A 2 -13.65 -3.37 -14.91
N THR A 3 -12.58 -3.70 -14.21
CA THR A 3 -11.55 -2.70 -13.93
C THR A 3 -10.81 -2.52 -15.25
N ASP A 4 -10.99 -1.37 -15.91
CA ASP A 4 -10.28 -1.08 -17.16
C ASP A 4 -8.78 -1.26 -16.92
N CYS A 5 -8.16 -2.18 -17.66
CA CYS A 5 -6.72 -2.39 -17.61
C CYS A 5 -6.02 -1.21 -18.28
N PHE A 6 -5.16 -0.52 -17.55
CA PHE A 6 -4.37 0.61 -18.04
C PHE A 6 -3.02 0.66 -17.33
N ALA A 7 -2.09 1.42 -17.90
CA ALA A 7 -0.85 1.80 -17.21
C ALA A 7 -0.66 3.31 -17.29
N LEU A 8 -0.44 3.96 -16.17
CA LEU A 8 -0.01 5.34 -16.07
C LEU A 8 1.43 5.33 -15.57
N LEU A 9 2.38 5.73 -16.40
CA LEU A 9 3.79 5.95 -16.01
C LEU A 9 3.98 7.45 -15.80
N ASP A 10 4.21 7.86 -14.57
CA ASP A 10 3.96 9.21 -14.08
C ASP A 10 5.27 9.89 -13.64
N ASP A 11 5.64 10.95 -14.33
CA ASP A 11 6.67 11.88 -13.87
C ASP A 11 6.00 13.05 -13.15
N ALA A 12 5.82 12.88 -11.84
CA ALA A 12 5.25 13.91 -10.97
C ALA A 12 6.30 14.94 -10.50
N SER A 13 7.55 14.84 -10.97
CA SER A 13 8.67 15.67 -10.49
C SER A 13 9.18 16.68 -11.51
N THR A 14 9.08 16.39 -12.80
CA THR A 14 9.55 17.24 -13.90
C THR A 14 8.37 18.06 -14.46
N PRO A 15 8.48 19.40 -14.55
CA PRO A 15 7.46 20.22 -15.20
C PRO A 15 7.26 19.82 -16.67
N GLY A 16 6.01 19.80 -17.14
CA GLY A 16 5.65 19.51 -18.54
C GLY A 16 4.96 18.17 -18.75
N ALA A 17 4.74 17.81 -20.01
CA ALA A 17 4.04 16.58 -20.42
C ALA A 17 4.99 15.37 -20.50
N ALA A 18 5.47 14.92 -19.33
CA ALA A 18 6.40 13.82 -19.20
C ALA A 18 5.74 12.48 -18.80
N SER A 19 4.48 12.51 -18.33
CA SER A 19 3.73 11.32 -17.93
C SER A 19 3.07 10.65 -19.13
N ARG A 20 2.93 9.33 -19.09
CA ARG A 20 2.42 8.49 -20.19
C ARG A 20 1.25 7.65 -19.72
N LEU A 21 0.09 7.81 -20.33
CA LEU A 21 -1.10 6.99 -20.08
C LEU A 21 -1.33 6.02 -21.25
N TYR A 22 -1.35 4.74 -20.93
CA TYR A 22 -1.57 3.65 -21.88
C TYR A 22 -2.97 3.04 -21.70
N THR A 23 -3.72 2.96 -22.79
CA THR A 23 -5.10 2.43 -22.83
C THR A 23 -5.31 1.59 -24.08
N GLY A 24 -6.44 0.87 -24.14
CA GLY A 24 -6.72 -0.07 -25.23
C GLY A 24 -5.79 -1.28 -25.16
N LEU A 25 -5.85 -2.03 -24.06
CA LEU A 25 -5.08 -3.27 -23.91
C LEU A 25 -5.47 -4.26 -25.03
N THR A 26 -4.48 -4.72 -25.79
CA THR A 26 -4.69 -5.65 -26.92
C THR A 26 -4.15 -7.05 -26.64
N ALA A 27 -3.08 -7.16 -25.84
CA ALA A 27 -2.46 -8.44 -25.49
C ALA A 27 -1.72 -8.36 -24.16
N VAL A 28 -1.52 -9.54 -23.56
CA VAL A 28 -0.73 -9.72 -22.33
C VAL A 28 0.22 -10.89 -22.54
N LEU A 29 1.51 -10.61 -22.66
CA LEU A 29 2.54 -11.62 -22.76
C LEU A 29 3.02 -11.97 -21.35
N ARG A 30 3.22 -13.25 -21.05
CA ARG A 30 3.59 -13.71 -19.71
C ARG A 30 4.73 -14.72 -19.76
N CYS A 31 5.68 -14.56 -18.85
CA CYS A 31 6.77 -15.48 -18.58
C CYS A 31 6.66 -15.87 -17.10
N SER A 32 6.16 -17.07 -16.82
CA SER A 32 6.08 -17.63 -15.46
C SER A 32 7.27 -18.55 -15.16
N LYS A 33 7.93 -19.05 -16.20
CA LYS A 33 9.15 -19.86 -16.11
C LYS A 33 10.19 -19.32 -17.07
N GLY A 34 11.46 -19.42 -16.70
CA GLY A 34 12.57 -18.82 -17.44
C GLY A 34 12.60 -19.22 -18.91
N GLU A 35 12.25 -20.47 -19.25
CA GLU A 35 12.26 -20.96 -20.64
C GLU A 35 11.29 -20.21 -21.56
N GLN A 36 10.30 -19.50 -21.00
CA GLN A 36 9.34 -18.68 -21.75
C GLN A 36 9.88 -17.28 -22.09
N TRP A 37 11.04 -16.90 -21.55
CA TRP A 37 11.61 -15.57 -21.71
C TRP A 37 11.92 -15.19 -23.17
N PRO A 38 12.58 -16.05 -23.99
CA PRO A 38 12.83 -15.72 -25.39
C PRO A 38 11.54 -15.44 -26.17
N ALA A 39 10.52 -16.29 -26.01
CA ALA A 39 9.23 -16.12 -26.68
C ALA A 39 8.49 -14.84 -26.24
N LEU A 40 8.63 -14.43 -24.97
CA LEU A 40 8.07 -13.17 -24.49
C LEU A 40 8.76 -11.97 -25.16
N LEU A 41 10.08 -11.98 -25.29
CA LEU A 41 10.84 -10.91 -25.96
C LEU A 41 10.52 -10.82 -27.46
N GLU A 42 10.39 -11.97 -28.14
CA GLU A 42 9.94 -12.03 -29.53
C GLU A 42 8.53 -11.41 -29.69
N GLY A 43 7.57 -11.83 -28.85
CA GLY A 43 6.22 -11.27 -28.86
C GLY A 43 6.17 -9.77 -28.55
N LEU A 44 7.05 -9.28 -27.66
CA LEU A 44 7.21 -7.85 -27.39
C LEU A 44 7.70 -7.14 -28.65
N GLN A 45 8.78 -7.61 -29.27
CA GLN A 45 9.33 -7.00 -30.47
C GLN A 45 8.32 -7.01 -31.64
N GLU A 46 7.57 -8.09 -31.81
CA GLU A 46 6.51 -8.18 -32.83
C GLU A 46 5.40 -7.14 -32.58
N ALA A 47 4.99 -6.94 -31.33
CA ALA A 47 4.01 -5.92 -30.98
C ALA A 47 4.51 -4.51 -31.31
N LEU A 48 5.76 -4.21 -30.94
CA LEU A 48 6.40 -2.93 -31.26
C LEU A 48 6.51 -2.71 -32.79
N ASN A 49 6.85 -3.76 -33.55
CA ASN A 49 6.91 -3.72 -35.01
C ASN A 49 5.55 -3.48 -35.67
N ARG A 50 4.44 -3.85 -35.00
CA ARG A 50 3.07 -3.52 -35.42
C ARG A 50 2.65 -2.08 -35.05
N GLY A 51 3.55 -1.28 -34.48
CA GLY A 51 3.24 0.08 -34.04
C GLY A 51 2.52 0.16 -32.71
N GLN A 52 2.50 -0.92 -31.93
CA GLN A 52 1.85 -0.96 -30.61
C GLN A 52 2.82 -0.54 -29.51
N TYR A 53 2.28 -0.05 -28.39
CA TYR A 53 3.07 0.33 -27.23
C TYR A 53 3.13 -0.82 -26.23
N ALA A 54 4.20 -0.91 -25.45
CA ALA A 54 4.32 -1.95 -24.43
C ALA A 54 4.75 -1.40 -23.08
N VAL A 55 4.17 -1.94 -22.01
CA VAL A 55 4.61 -1.72 -20.63
C VAL A 55 5.02 -3.06 -20.04
N SER A 56 6.29 -3.18 -19.66
CA SER A 56 6.83 -4.36 -19.01
C SER A 56 6.81 -4.23 -17.49
N VAL A 57 6.59 -5.37 -16.84
CA VAL A 57 6.71 -5.59 -15.41
C VAL A 57 7.56 -6.84 -15.25
N CYS A 58 8.81 -6.68 -14.81
CA CYS A 58 9.76 -7.78 -14.64
C CYS A 58 10.09 -7.91 -13.16
N SER A 59 9.88 -9.10 -12.60
CA SER A 59 10.28 -9.44 -11.24
C SER A 59 11.80 -9.58 -11.11
N TYR A 60 12.32 -9.33 -9.92
CA TYR A 60 13.73 -9.54 -9.59
C TYR A 60 14.22 -10.96 -9.93
N GLU A 61 13.36 -11.97 -9.70
CA GLU A 61 13.68 -13.38 -9.93
C GLU A 61 13.94 -13.72 -11.40
N LEU A 62 13.49 -12.90 -12.35
CA LEU A 62 13.90 -13.03 -13.76
C LEU A 62 15.44 -12.98 -13.89
N GLY A 63 16.09 -12.20 -13.02
CA GLY A 63 17.53 -12.09 -12.95
C GLY A 63 18.24 -13.41 -12.64
N ALA A 64 17.65 -14.23 -11.78
CA ALA A 64 18.20 -15.55 -11.46
C ALA A 64 18.23 -16.43 -12.71
N HIS A 65 17.18 -16.39 -13.52
CA HIS A 65 17.14 -17.10 -14.80
C HIS A 65 18.23 -16.61 -15.77
N LEU A 66 18.36 -15.29 -15.96
CA LEU A 66 19.35 -14.71 -16.87
C LEU A 66 20.80 -14.99 -16.45
N LEU A 67 21.06 -15.22 -15.17
CA LEU A 67 22.37 -15.60 -14.64
C LEU A 67 22.58 -17.12 -14.52
N ALA A 68 21.65 -17.92 -15.05
CA ALA A 68 21.64 -19.38 -14.99
C ALA A 68 21.75 -19.91 -13.54
N MET A 69 21.08 -19.25 -12.61
CA MET A 69 20.93 -19.70 -11.23
C MET A 69 19.74 -20.65 -11.09
N PRO A 70 19.76 -21.58 -10.11
CA PRO A 70 18.62 -22.43 -9.84
C PRO A 70 17.41 -21.57 -9.43
N PRO A 71 16.20 -21.86 -9.95
CA PRO A 71 15.00 -21.13 -9.57
C PRO A 71 14.66 -21.41 -8.11
N ARG A 72 14.30 -20.38 -7.36
CA ARG A 72 13.62 -20.55 -6.07
C ARG A 72 12.22 -21.09 -6.37
N ALA A 73 11.82 -22.17 -5.70
CA ALA A 73 10.51 -22.78 -5.93
C ALA A 73 9.41 -21.73 -5.74
N PRO A 74 8.59 -21.42 -6.77
CA PRO A 74 7.52 -20.46 -6.63
C PRO A 74 6.48 -21.02 -5.67
N GLY A 75 5.96 -20.15 -4.80
CA GLY A 75 4.71 -20.45 -4.09
C GLY A 75 3.55 -20.62 -5.08
N PRO A 76 2.43 -21.25 -4.67
CA PRO A 76 1.26 -21.45 -5.52
C PRO A 76 0.69 -20.15 -6.11
N ASP A 77 0.88 -19.02 -5.42
CA ASP A 77 0.40 -17.69 -5.84
C ASP A 77 1.53 -16.76 -6.31
N ALA A 78 2.68 -17.30 -6.73
CA ALA A 78 3.80 -16.48 -7.17
C ALA A 78 3.44 -15.70 -8.45
N PRO A 79 3.75 -14.39 -8.52
CA PRO A 79 3.56 -13.62 -9.74
C PRO A 79 4.47 -14.15 -10.87
N PRO A 80 4.13 -13.88 -12.14
CA PRO A 80 5.00 -14.25 -13.26
C PRO A 80 6.38 -13.57 -13.15
N LEU A 81 7.42 -14.23 -13.64
CA LEU A 81 8.77 -13.68 -13.75
C LEU A 81 8.80 -12.37 -14.54
N ALA A 82 8.01 -12.30 -15.62
CA ALA A 82 7.78 -11.09 -16.38
C ALA A 82 6.38 -11.09 -17.02
N GLN A 83 5.84 -9.88 -17.19
CA GLN A 83 4.60 -9.63 -17.92
C GLN A 83 4.77 -8.38 -18.79
N VAL A 84 4.26 -8.45 -20.02
CA VAL A 84 4.23 -7.30 -20.95
C VAL A 84 2.78 -7.03 -21.31
N LEU A 85 2.32 -5.82 -20.99
CA LEU A 85 1.01 -5.30 -21.34
C LEU A 85 1.15 -4.52 -22.65
N VAL A 86 0.45 -4.97 -23.70
CA VAL A 86 0.51 -4.35 -25.03
C VAL A 86 -0.73 -3.48 -25.24
N PHE A 87 -0.52 -2.21 -25.59
CA PHE A 87 -1.55 -1.18 -25.71
C PHE A 87 -1.58 -0.58 -27.11
N GLU A 88 -2.78 -0.19 -27.54
CA GLU A 88 -3.00 0.51 -28.80
C GLU A 88 -2.67 2.01 -28.71
N HIS A 89 -2.87 2.61 -27.53
CA HIS A 89 -2.77 4.05 -27.37
C HIS A 89 -1.80 4.44 -26.25
N CYS A 90 -1.05 5.51 -26.48
CA CYS A 90 -0.23 6.20 -25.49
C CYS A 90 -0.53 7.70 -25.56
N THR A 91 -1.08 8.27 -24.49
CA THR A 91 -1.32 9.71 -24.35
C THR A 91 -0.28 10.32 -23.43
N GLN A 92 0.38 11.39 -23.87
CA GLN A 92 1.27 12.19 -23.03
C GLN A 92 0.43 13.13 -22.16
N LEU A 93 0.75 13.20 -20.87
CA LEU A 93 0.02 13.97 -19.87
C LEU A 93 1.00 14.86 -19.09
N SER A 94 0.57 16.08 -18.81
CA SER A 94 1.23 16.92 -17.81
C SER A 94 0.88 16.47 -16.38
N GLN A 95 1.59 17.02 -15.39
CA GLN A 95 1.29 16.75 -13.98
C GLN A 95 -0.14 17.11 -13.58
N ASP A 96 -0.67 18.19 -14.15
CA ASP A 96 -2.04 18.67 -13.91
C ASP A 96 -3.07 17.78 -14.61
N ASP A 97 -2.78 17.35 -15.85
CA ASP A 97 -3.63 16.41 -16.57
C ASP A 97 -3.76 15.08 -15.81
N VAL A 98 -2.67 14.58 -15.23
CA VAL A 98 -2.69 13.38 -14.37
C VAL A 98 -3.55 13.60 -13.13
N ALA A 99 -3.41 14.74 -12.46
CA ALA A 99 -4.21 15.07 -11.28
C ALA A 99 -5.71 15.13 -11.61
N GLN A 100 -6.06 15.76 -12.74
CA GLN A 100 -7.44 15.82 -13.23
C GLN A 100 -7.96 14.44 -13.63
N TRP A 101 -7.14 13.65 -14.31
CA TRP A 101 -7.49 12.29 -14.74
C TRP A 101 -7.78 11.36 -13.55
N LEU A 102 -6.99 11.46 -12.48
CA LEU A 102 -7.21 10.76 -11.20
C LEU A 102 -8.48 11.26 -10.51
N ALA A 103 -8.64 12.58 -10.36
CA ALA A 103 -9.80 13.19 -9.71
C ALA A 103 -11.12 12.84 -10.39
N ALA A 104 -11.14 12.76 -11.73
CA ALA A 104 -12.33 12.38 -12.49
C ALA A 104 -12.76 10.91 -12.27
N ARG A 105 -11.85 10.06 -11.79
CA ARG A 105 -12.08 8.61 -11.56
C ARG A 105 -12.19 8.23 -10.10
N VAL A 106 -11.80 9.13 -9.20
CA VAL A 106 -12.03 8.99 -7.76
C VAL A 106 -13.26 9.79 -7.40
N HIS A 107 -14.41 9.12 -7.23
CA HIS A 107 -15.65 9.78 -6.85
C HIS A 107 -15.48 10.55 -5.52
N ALA A 108 -16.10 11.73 -5.41
CA ALA A 108 -16.04 12.53 -4.18
C ALA A 108 -16.63 11.78 -2.96
N ASP A 109 -17.64 10.94 -3.19
CA ASP A 109 -18.26 10.09 -2.15
C ASP A 109 -17.61 8.70 -2.03
N ALA A 110 -16.43 8.49 -2.65
CA ALA A 110 -15.72 7.22 -2.53
C ALA A 110 -15.31 6.98 -1.07
N PRO A 111 -15.36 5.71 -0.60
CA PRO A 111 -14.80 5.38 0.70
C PRO A 111 -13.31 5.76 0.74
N PRO A 112 -12.77 6.06 1.94
CA PRO A 112 -11.36 6.40 2.06
C PRO A 112 -10.50 5.25 1.54
N ALA A 113 -9.35 5.59 0.97
CA ALA A 113 -8.37 4.63 0.50
C ALA A 113 -7.10 4.73 1.34
N GLY A 114 -6.55 3.59 1.77
CA GLY A 114 -5.43 3.57 2.70
C GLY A 114 -4.89 2.16 2.90
N VAL A 115 -4.02 2.04 3.90
CA VAL A 115 -3.42 0.76 4.29
C VAL A 115 -3.62 0.50 5.78
N ALA A 116 -3.64 -0.78 6.13
CA ALA A 116 -3.83 -1.29 7.48
C ALA A 116 -3.05 -2.60 7.65
N ASP A 117 -2.97 -3.10 8.89
CA ASP A 117 -2.37 -4.39 9.26
C ASP A 117 -0.94 -4.58 8.71
N ILE A 118 -0.12 -3.55 8.80
CA ILE A 118 1.26 -3.59 8.28
C ILE A 118 2.12 -4.50 9.17
N ARG A 119 2.74 -5.52 8.57
CA ARG A 119 3.59 -6.51 9.24
C ARG A 119 4.88 -6.72 8.46
N ALA A 120 6.01 -6.61 9.14
CA ALA A 120 7.30 -7.03 8.57
C ALA A 120 7.45 -8.54 8.68
N ASN A 121 8.05 -9.17 7.67
CA ASN A 121 8.42 -10.59 7.71
C ASN A 121 9.83 -10.86 8.26
N VAL A 122 10.53 -9.80 8.69
CA VAL A 122 11.85 -9.83 9.32
C VAL A 122 11.82 -8.82 10.47
N ASP A 123 12.18 -9.25 11.67
CA ASP A 123 12.38 -8.36 12.82
C ASP A 123 13.84 -7.87 12.93
N GLN A 124 14.12 -7.04 13.94
CA GLN A 124 15.46 -6.47 14.12
C GLN A 124 16.52 -7.52 14.45
N ALA A 125 16.16 -8.57 15.19
CA ALA A 125 17.11 -9.61 15.57
C ALA A 125 17.49 -10.46 14.35
N GLU A 126 16.49 -10.85 13.56
CA GLU A 126 16.68 -11.56 12.29
C GLU A 126 17.49 -10.73 11.28
N PHE A 127 17.22 -9.42 11.18
CA PHE A 127 17.99 -8.50 10.34
C PHE A 127 19.47 -8.43 10.77
N THR A 128 19.71 -8.32 12.08
CA THR A 128 21.07 -8.26 12.64
C THR A 128 21.84 -9.54 12.38
N GLN A 129 21.20 -10.69 12.53
CA GLN A 129 21.80 -11.99 12.23
C GLN A 129 22.16 -12.13 10.74
N ALA A 130 21.25 -11.72 9.85
CA ALA A 130 21.52 -11.74 8.41
C ALA A 130 22.70 -10.84 8.03
N LEU A 131 22.81 -9.65 8.64
CA LEU A 131 23.98 -8.78 8.42
C LEU A 131 25.29 -9.43 8.85
N GLN A 132 25.31 -10.15 9.97
CA GLN A 132 26.52 -10.84 10.40
C GLN A 132 26.99 -11.86 9.35
N HIS A 133 26.07 -12.64 8.79
CA HIS A 133 26.41 -13.57 7.70
C HIS A 133 26.89 -12.83 6.44
N ILE A 134 26.30 -11.67 6.12
CA ILE A 134 26.76 -10.84 5.00
C ILE A 134 28.19 -10.34 5.23
N HIS A 135 28.53 -9.90 6.44
CA HIS A 135 29.90 -9.53 6.78
C HIS A 135 30.87 -10.70 6.62
N ASP A 136 30.47 -11.91 7.04
CA ASP A 136 31.30 -13.11 6.86
C ASP A 136 31.56 -13.37 5.36
N TYR A 137 30.55 -13.24 4.50
CA TYR A 137 30.71 -13.32 3.03
C TYR A 137 31.61 -12.23 2.46
N ILE A 138 31.48 -10.99 2.93
CA ILE A 138 32.33 -9.87 2.47
C ILE A 138 33.78 -10.10 2.89
N MET A 139 34.02 -10.52 4.14
CA MET A 139 35.35 -10.82 4.67
C MET A 139 36.02 -12.01 3.98
N ALA A 140 35.22 -12.99 3.54
CA ALA A 140 35.70 -14.10 2.71
C ALA A 140 36.02 -13.69 1.26
N GLY A 141 35.63 -12.48 0.84
CA GLY A 141 35.82 -11.98 -0.52
C GLY A 141 34.80 -12.52 -1.54
N ASP A 142 33.69 -13.11 -1.07
CA ASP A 142 32.61 -13.59 -1.96
C ASP A 142 31.87 -12.44 -2.64
N THR A 143 31.77 -11.29 -1.97
CA THR A 143 31.05 -10.11 -2.45
C THR A 143 31.58 -8.83 -1.81
N TYR A 144 31.38 -7.68 -2.46
CA TYR A 144 31.73 -6.36 -1.93
C TYR A 144 30.56 -5.65 -1.26
N GLN A 145 29.34 -5.97 -1.67
CA GLN A 145 28.12 -5.36 -1.18
C GLN A 145 26.96 -6.33 -1.40
N VAL A 146 26.05 -6.42 -0.44
CA VAL A 146 24.77 -7.13 -0.59
C VAL A 146 23.64 -6.16 -0.28
N ASN A 147 22.71 -5.95 -1.21
CA ASN A 147 21.47 -5.27 -0.88
C ASN A 147 20.55 -6.26 -0.16
N TYR A 148 20.51 -6.27 1.17
CA TYR A 148 19.64 -7.15 1.94
C TYR A 148 18.25 -6.54 2.10
N THR A 149 17.21 -7.33 1.87
CA THR A 149 15.84 -6.82 1.83
C THR A 149 14.84 -7.72 2.55
N TYR A 150 13.76 -7.11 3.03
CA TYR A 150 12.62 -7.79 3.63
C TYR A 150 11.30 -7.19 3.11
N ARG A 151 10.16 -7.74 3.53
CA ARG A 151 8.83 -7.39 3.05
C ARG A 151 7.97 -6.82 4.16
N LEU A 152 7.25 -5.77 3.83
CA LEU A 152 6.10 -5.28 4.57
C LEU A 152 4.84 -5.78 3.87
N ARG A 153 4.05 -6.60 4.56
CA ARG A 153 2.74 -7.08 4.11
C ARG A 153 1.65 -6.29 4.80
N PHE A 154 0.58 -6.01 4.10
CA PHE A 154 -0.48 -5.13 4.60
C PHE A 154 -1.80 -5.38 3.88
N ASP A 155 -2.86 -4.81 4.43
CA ASP A 155 -4.17 -4.71 3.80
C ASP A 155 -4.35 -3.32 3.19
N ALA A 156 -4.67 -3.27 1.90
CA ALA A 156 -5.05 -2.04 1.20
C ALA A 156 -6.56 -2.01 1.00
N PHE A 157 -7.18 -0.90 1.39
CA PHE A 157 -8.62 -0.67 1.25
C PHE A 157 -8.89 0.56 0.39
N GLY A 158 -10.12 0.66 -0.13
CA GLY A 158 -10.51 1.70 -1.08
C GLY A 158 -9.94 1.50 -2.49
N SER A 159 -10.12 2.50 -3.35
CA SER A 159 -9.68 2.43 -4.75
C SER A 159 -8.15 2.52 -4.87
N PRO A 160 -7.49 1.66 -5.68
CA PRO A 160 -6.08 1.82 -6.02
C PRO A 160 -5.72 3.18 -6.60
N LEU A 161 -6.63 3.80 -7.37
CA LEU A 161 -6.43 5.15 -7.93
C LEU A 161 -6.38 6.21 -6.82
N ALA A 162 -7.28 6.10 -5.83
CA ALA A 162 -7.31 7.01 -4.69
C ALA A 162 -6.07 6.82 -3.80
N LEU A 163 -5.66 5.57 -3.57
CA LEU A 163 -4.43 5.28 -2.84
C LEU A 163 -3.20 5.82 -3.57
N TYR A 164 -3.10 5.64 -4.89
CA TYR A 164 -2.02 6.19 -5.70
C TYR A 164 -2.00 7.72 -5.66
N ALA A 165 -3.15 8.39 -5.77
CA ALA A 165 -3.24 9.84 -5.67
C ALA A 165 -2.70 10.36 -4.33
N ARG A 166 -3.02 9.69 -3.22
CA ARG A 166 -2.50 10.02 -1.87
C ARG A 166 -0.97 9.84 -1.79
N LEU A 167 -0.45 8.72 -2.31
CA LEU A 167 0.99 8.46 -2.35
C LEU A 167 1.75 9.46 -3.24
N ARG A 168 1.20 9.77 -4.42
CA ARG A 168 1.74 10.74 -5.37
C ARG A 168 1.82 12.14 -4.77
N ALA A 169 0.76 12.59 -4.08
CA ALA A 169 0.74 13.89 -3.41
C ALA A 169 1.78 13.98 -2.28
N ARG A 170 2.02 12.87 -1.57
CA ARG A 170 3.03 12.79 -0.50
C ARG A 170 4.46 12.81 -1.04
N GLN A 171 4.72 12.12 -2.15
CA GLN A 171 6.07 11.92 -2.67
C GLN A 171 6.07 11.93 -4.21
N PRO A 172 6.14 13.12 -4.85
CA PRO A 172 6.31 13.22 -6.29
C PRO A 172 7.69 12.68 -6.72
N VAL A 173 7.71 11.88 -7.79
CA VAL A 173 8.92 11.20 -8.31
C VAL A 173 8.94 11.18 -9.84
N PRO A 174 10.12 11.02 -10.46
CA PRO A 174 10.27 10.98 -11.93
C PRO A 174 9.80 9.68 -12.60
N TYR A 175 9.72 8.57 -11.87
CA TYR A 175 9.39 7.26 -12.42
C TYR A 175 8.26 6.58 -11.65
N GLY A 176 7.20 7.33 -11.38
CA GLY A 176 5.97 6.79 -10.81
C GLY A 176 5.28 5.82 -11.76
N ALA A 177 4.50 4.87 -11.23
CA ALA A 177 3.67 4.00 -12.03
C ALA A 177 2.40 3.60 -11.29
N LEU A 178 1.25 3.72 -11.96
CA LEU A 178 -0.01 3.10 -11.58
C LEU A 178 -0.42 2.13 -12.69
N VAL A 179 -0.29 0.83 -12.43
CA VAL A 179 -0.61 -0.22 -13.40
C VAL A 179 -1.74 -1.06 -12.85
N MET A 180 -2.90 -1.03 -13.51
CA MET A 180 -4.01 -1.94 -13.22
C MET A 180 -3.85 -3.19 -14.07
N LEU A 181 -3.73 -4.35 -13.41
CA LEU A 181 -3.47 -5.62 -14.08
C LEU A 181 -4.76 -6.31 -14.53
N PRO A 182 -4.72 -7.14 -15.59
CA PRO A 182 -5.89 -7.84 -16.13
C PRO A 182 -6.58 -8.80 -15.14
N ASP A 183 -5.85 -9.33 -14.18
CA ASP A 183 -6.39 -10.20 -13.11
C ASP A 183 -7.05 -9.43 -11.97
N GLY A 184 -7.08 -8.09 -12.06
CA GLY A 184 -7.61 -7.20 -11.05
C GLY A 184 -6.59 -6.77 -10.01
N GLY A 185 -5.34 -7.25 -10.05
CA GLY A 185 -4.22 -6.74 -9.25
C GLY A 185 -3.80 -5.34 -9.65
N ALA A 186 -2.92 -4.71 -8.87
CA ALA A 186 -2.41 -3.37 -9.17
C ALA A 186 -0.97 -3.16 -8.69
N LEU A 187 -0.21 -2.35 -9.40
CA LEU A 187 1.11 -1.88 -8.99
C LEU A 187 1.08 -0.37 -8.80
N LEU A 188 1.50 0.10 -7.62
CA LEU A 188 1.58 1.52 -7.28
C LEU A 188 3.03 1.83 -6.92
N SER A 189 3.80 2.29 -7.90
CA SER A 189 5.23 2.59 -7.78
C SER A 189 5.47 4.08 -7.64
N LEU A 190 6.25 4.48 -6.63
CA LEU A 190 6.74 5.85 -6.46
C LEU A 190 8.28 5.82 -6.48
N SER A 191 8.83 5.25 -7.56
CA SER A 191 10.27 5.09 -7.72
C SER A 191 10.96 6.38 -8.18
N PRO A 192 12.05 6.80 -7.51
CA PRO A 192 12.93 7.86 -7.98
C PRO A 192 14.06 7.35 -8.89
N GLU A 193 14.29 6.03 -9.00
CA GLU A 193 15.50 5.46 -9.58
C GLU A 193 15.31 5.02 -11.04
N LEU A 194 16.14 5.58 -11.93
CA LEU A 194 16.26 5.12 -13.30
C LEU A 194 17.10 3.84 -13.33
N PHE A 195 16.55 2.75 -13.87
CA PHE A 195 17.35 1.58 -14.17
C PHE A 195 18.17 1.82 -15.44
N VAL A 196 17.48 2.02 -16.57
CA VAL A 196 18.12 2.36 -17.85
C VAL A 196 17.09 3.00 -18.78
N ARG A 197 17.55 3.97 -19.58
CA ARG A 197 16.79 4.58 -20.66
C ARG A 197 17.57 4.44 -21.97
N HIS A 198 16.86 4.09 -23.03
CA HIS A 198 17.32 4.20 -24.40
C HIS A 198 16.55 5.32 -25.09
N ALA A 199 17.27 6.29 -25.64
CA ALA A 199 16.70 7.36 -26.45
C ALA A 199 17.59 7.58 -27.67
N GLN A 200 17.05 7.38 -28.87
CA GLN A 200 17.73 7.67 -30.14
C GLN A 200 19.13 7.04 -30.26
N GLY A 201 19.30 5.80 -29.79
CA GLY A 201 20.57 5.08 -29.84
C GLY A 201 21.49 5.31 -28.63
N GLU A 202 21.16 6.21 -27.69
CA GLU A 202 21.94 6.44 -26.47
C GLU A 202 21.30 5.73 -25.27
N LEU A 203 22.05 4.83 -24.63
CA LEU A 203 21.74 4.27 -23.33
C LEU A 203 22.19 5.23 -22.23
N THR A 204 21.34 5.44 -21.23
CA THR A 204 21.64 6.21 -20.02
C THR A 204 21.22 5.42 -18.78
N ALA A 205 22.13 5.29 -17.82
CA ALA A 205 21.82 4.83 -16.46
C ALA A 205 22.24 5.90 -15.45
N ARG A 206 21.49 6.02 -14.35
CA ARG A 206 21.73 7.04 -13.31
C ARG A 206 21.71 6.43 -11.92
N PRO A 207 22.78 5.73 -11.49
CA PRO A 207 22.85 5.19 -10.14
C PRO A 207 22.73 6.30 -9.10
N MET A 208 21.99 5.99 -8.02
CA MET A 208 21.81 6.87 -6.88
C MET A 208 22.35 6.21 -5.60
N LYS A 209 23.31 6.87 -4.96
CA LYS A 209 23.91 6.47 -3.66
C LYS A 209 24.30 7.72 -2.92
N GLY A 210 23.98 7.77 -1.62
CA GLY A 210 24.15 8.95 -0.76
C GLY A 210 22.92 9.86 -0.74
N THR A 211 22.36 10.02 0.45
CA THR A 211 21.16 10.80 0.71
C THR A 211 21.39 11.67 1.95
N ALA A 212 21.00 12.94 1.87
CA ALA A 212 21.02 13.86 3.02
C ALA A 212 19.65 14.54 3.18
N PRO A 213 19.25 14.94 4.39
CA PRO A 213 18.02 15.71 4.57
C PRO A 213 18.16 17.09 3.93
N ALA A 214 17.20 17.46 3.07
CA ALA A 214 17.15 18.82 2.53
C ALA A 214 16.61 19.77 3.62
N ALA A 215 17.17 20.98 3.66
CA ALA A 215 16.55 22.08 4.37
C ALA A 215 15.30 22.56 3.59
N PRO A 216 14.40 23.33 4.22
CA PRO A 216 13.28 23.98 3.52
C PRO A 216 13.76 24.71 2.24
N PRO A 217 12.95 24.73 1.15
CA PRO A 217 13.37 25.30 -0.15
C PRO A 217 13.93 26.72 -0.07
N GLU A 218 13.41 27.54 0.85
CA GLU A 218 13.82 28.92 1.10
C GLU A 218 15.24 29.04 1.67
N GLN A 219 15.79 27.97 2.25
CA GLN A 219 17.14 27.92 2.80
C GLN A 219 18.15 27.41 1.76
N THR A 220 18.28 28.13 0.65
CA THR A 220 19.13 27.75 -0.49
C THR A 220 20.59 27.55 -0.09
N ASP A 221 21.15 28.42 0.75
CA ASP A 221 22.55 28.36 1.17
C ASP A 221 22.85 27.12 2.01
N GLU A 222 21.96 26.77 2.94
CA GLU A 222 22.09 25.55 3.75
C GLU A 222 21.96 24.30 2.88
N ASN A 223 21.03 24.31 1.91
CA ASN A 223 20.92 23.21 0.94
C ASN A 223 22.16 23.09 0.06
N ALA A 224 22.75 24.20 -0.37
CA ALA A 224 23.99 24.20 -1.15
C ALA A 224 25.16 23.65 -0.32
N ARG A 225 25.26 24.03 0.96
CA ARG A 225 26.26 23.51 1.89
C ARG A 225 26.10 22.01 2.11
N ARG A 226 24.90 21.53 2.45
CA ARG A 226 24.61 20.10 2.62
C ARG A 226 24.85 19.29 1.34
N ALA A 227 24.54 19.87 0.18
CA ALA A 227 24.80 19.24 -1.11
C ALA A 227 26.31 19.11 -1.37
N ALA A 228 27.10 20.14 -1.06
CA ALA A 228 28.56 20.10 -1.16
C ALA A 228 29.17 19.10 -0.16
N ASP A 229 28.67 19.05 1.07
CA ASP A 229 29.08 18.09 2.10
C ASP A 229 28.83 16.65 1.59
N LEU A 230 27.61 16.36 1.11
CA LEU A 230 27.26 15.03 0.57
C LEU A 230 28.08 14.67 -0.66
N ALA A 231 28.29 15.62 -1.58
CA ALA A 231 29.07 15.40 -2.80
C ALA A 231 30.56 15.15 -2.53
N SER A 232 31.08 15.65 -1.40
CA SER A 232 32.48 15.52 -1.00
C SER A 232 32.73 14.38 0.00
N ASP A 233 31.68 13.82 0.61
CA ASP A 233 31.78 12.74 1.58
C ASP A 233 32.51 11.50 1.01
N PRO A 234 33.64 11.09 1.61
CA PRO A 234 34.46 10.00 1.08
C PRO A 234 33.74 8.65 0.99
N LYS A 235 32.89 8.31 1.99
CA LYS A 235 32.17 7.03 2.04
C LYS A 235 31.16 6.95 0.90
N ASN A 236 30.29 7.96 0.80
CA ASN A 236 29.26 8.03 -0.23
C ASN A 236 29.84 8.06 -1.66
N ARG A 237 30.96 8.77 -1.87
CA ARG A 237 31.65 8.79 -3.16
C ARG A 237 32.23 7.42 -3.54
N ALA A 238 32.84 6.71 -2.58
CA ALA A 238 33.39 5.39 -2.82
C ALA A 238 32.30 4.39 -3.22
N GLU A 239 31.19 4.36 -2.48
CA GLU A 239 30.02 3.53 -2.81
C GLU A 239 29.46 3.87 -4.19
N ASN A 240 29.25 5.16 -4.47
CA ASN A 240 28.71 5.59 -5.76
C ASN A 240 29.64 5.22 -6.93
N LEU A 241 30.95 5.43 -6.77
CA LEU A 241 31.94 5.10 -7.81
C LEU A 241 31.98 3.61 -8.11
N MET A 242 31.91 2.75 -7.08
CA MET A 242 31.82 1.31 -7.24
C MET A 242 30.60 0.91 -8.10
N ILE A 243 29.44 1.53 -7.87
CA ILE A 243 28.23 1.28 -8.68
C ILE A 243 28.39 1.82 -10.11
N VAL A 244 29.01 2.99 -10.28
CA VAL A 244 29.31 3.56 -11.61
C VAL A 244 30.19 2.61 -12.41
N ASP A 245 31.24 2.06 -11.80
CA ASP A 245 32.14 1.09 -12.44
C ASP A 245 31.40 -0.17 -12.86
N LEU A 246 30.52 -0.70 -11.99
CA LEU A 246 29.68 -1.85 -12.32
C LEU A 246 28.77 -1.56 -13.51
N LEU A 247 28.07 -0.42 -13.51
CA LEU A 247 27.16 -0.06 -14.61
C LEU A 247 27.91 0.26 -15.91
N ARG A 248 29.12 0.84 -15.82
CA ARG A 248 30.00 1.04 -16.97
C ARG A 248 30.36 -0.29 -17.62
N ASN A 249 30.74 -1.29 -16.81
CA ASN A 249 31.06 -2.63 -17.29
C ASN A 249 29.84 -3.34 -17.88
N ASP A 250 28.67 -3.18 -17.28
CA ASP A 250 27.41 -3.77 -17.75
C ASP A 250 26.97 -3.17 -19.09
N ILE A 251 26.93 -1.84 -19.20
CA ILE A 251 26.59 -1.12 -20.43
C ILE A 251 27.66 -1.38 -21.51
N GLY A 252 28.93 -1.50 -21.13
CA GLY A 252 30.03 -1.76 -22.06
C GLY A 252 29.86 -3.04 -22.90
N ARG A 253 29.13 -4.05 -22.41
CA ARG A 253 28.87 -5.30 -23.14
C ARG A 253 27.96 -5.13 -24.37
N ILE A 254 27.16 -4.08 -24.39
CA ILE A 254 26.16 -3.77 -25.42
C ILE A 254 26.40 -2.40 -26.07
N ALA A 255 27.47 -1.72 -25.70
CA ALA A 255 27.85 -0.43 -26.25
C ALA A 255 28.71 -0.58 -27.51
N ALA A 256 28.60 0.40 -28.41
CA ALA A 256 29.60 0.60 -29.44
C ALA A 256 30.97 0.87 -28.79
N THR A 257 32.03 0.22 -29.29
CA THR A 257 33.39 0.35 -28.75
C THR A 257 33.80 1.81 -28.58
N GLY A 258 34.31 2.16 -27.40
CA GLY A 258 34.78 3.51 -27.07
C GLY A 258 33.69 4.54 -26.81
N SER A 259 32.40 4.17 -26.83
CA SER A 259 31.30 5.14 -26.63
C SER A 259 30.90 5.33 -25.17
N VAL A 260 31.35 4.47 -24.25
CA VAL A 260 30.97 4.53 -22.83
C VAL A 260 31.64 5.74 -22.17
N LYS A 261 30.84 6.63 -21.59
CA LYS A 261 31.25 7.88 -20.95
C LYS A 261 30.51 8.08 -19.63
N VAL A 262 31.13 8.85 -18.72
CA VAL A 262 30.55 9.22 -17.43
C VAL A 262 30.48 10.75 -17.35
N PRO A 263 29.49 11.40 -17.99
CA PRO A 263 29.46 12.86 -18.16
C PRO A 263 29.23 13.63 -16.85
N ALA A 264 28.68 12.99 -15.83
CA ALA A 264 28.45 13.60 -14.53
C ALA A 264 28.74 12.58 -13.43
N LEU A 265 29.55 12.98 -12.45
CA LEU A 265 29.86 12.19 -11.25
C LEU A 265 29.46 13.01 -10.01
N PHE A 266 28.89 12.33 -9.03
CA PHE A 266 28.58 12.89 -7.70
C PHE A 266 27.69 14.13 -7.75
N GLN A 267 26.79 14.20 -8.73
CA GLN A 267 25.83 15.30 -8.86
C GLN A 267 24.74 15.16 -7.81
N VAL A 268 24.64 16.13 -6.90
CA VAL A 268 23.61 16.17 -5.87
C VAL A 268 22.41 16.99 -6.36
N THR A 269 21.24 16.36 -6.38
CA THR A 269 19.98 17.00 -6.78
C THR A 269 18.97 16.91 -5.63
N ARG A 270 18.17 17.96 -5.45
CA ARG A 270 17.09 17.97 -4.45
C ARG A 270 15.85 17.26 -4.99
N TYR A 271 15.35 16.29 -4.22
CA TYR A 271 14.07 15.61 -4.44
C TYR A 271 13.17 15.80 -3.22
N SER A 272 12.22 16.74 -3.32
CA SER A 272 11.29 17.07 -2.22
C SER A 272 12.05 17.37 -0.90
N SER A 273 11.98 16.49 0.10
CA SER A 273 12.60 16.66 1.42
C SER A 273 14.03 16.12 1.55
N VAL A 274 14.63 15.58 0.47
CA VAL A 274 15.98 15.00 0.51
C VAL A 274 16.88 15.56 -0.60
N LEU A 275 18.18 15.55 -0.35
CA LEU A 275 19.25 15.70 -1.34
C LEU A 275 19.75 14.32 -1.72
N GLN A 276 19.83 14.03 -3.02
CA GLN A 276 20.25 12.74 -3.53
C GLN A 276 21.46 12.91 -4.44
N MET A 277 22.52 12.16 -4.15
CA MET A 277 23.67 12.08 -5.04
C MET A 277 23.44 11.04 -6.15
N THR A 278 23.75 11.45 -7.37
CA THR A 278 23.60 10.66 -8.61
C THR A 278 24.84 10.78 -9.49
N SER A 279 25.12 9.74 -10.25
CA SER A 279 26.12 9.77 -11.32
C SER A 279 25.46 9.33 -12.61
N THR A 280 25.95 9.77 -13.77
CA THR A 280 25.38 9.42 -15.08
C THR A 280 26.38 8.59 -15.87
N VAL A 281 25.96 7.43 -16.35
CA VAL A 281 26.70 6.60 -17.31
C VAL A 281 25.94 6.59 -18.62
N GLN A 282 26.63 6.87 -19.72
CA GLN A 282 26.04 6.89 -21.06
C GLN A 282 26.87 6.08 -22.04
N ALA A 283 26.21 5.47 -23.02
CA ALA A 283 26.89 4.84 -24.15
C ALA A 283 25.98 4.77 -25.37
N ARG A 284 26.58 4.68 -26.55
CA ARG A 284 25.81 4.42 -27.78
C ARG A 284 25.57 2.93 -27.91
N LEU A 285 24.31 2.51 -28.08
CA LEU A 285 23.96 1.10 -28.31
C LEU A 285 24.59 0.61 -29.62
N ARG A 286 25.19 -0.59 -29.62
CA ARG A 286 25.70 -1.21 -30.86
C ARG A 286 24.55 -1.52 -31.82
N GLY A 287 24.78 -1.42 -33.13
CA GLY A 287 23.73 -1.49 -34.15
C GLY A 287 23.01 -2.85 -34.25
N ASP A 288 23.66 -3.92 -33.80
CA ASP A 288 23.17 -5.30 -33.81
C ASP A 288 22.57 -5.76 -32.47
N ALA A 289 22.54 -4.89 -31.44
CA ALA A 289 21.99 -5.27 -30.14
C ALA A 289 20.47 -5.45 -30.18
N SER A 290 20.02 -6.58 -29.64
CA SER A 290 18.61 -6.89 -29.39
C SER A 290 18.17 -6.53 -27.97
N LEU A 291 16.86 -6.55 -27.72
CA LEU A 291 16.33 -6.48 -26.34
C LEU A 291 16.89 -7.60 -25.46
N ALA A 292 17.10 -8.80 -26.01
CA ALA A 292 17.68 -9.92 -25.28
C ALA A 292 19.11 -9.60 -24.81
N ASP A 293 19.94 -9.01 -25.66
CA ASP A 293 21.29 -8.57 -25.29
C ASP A 293 21.25 -7.54 -24.15
N ILE A 294 20.32 -6.59 -24.23
CA ILE A 294 20.16 -5.53 -23.22
C ILE A 294 19.78 -6.12 -21.87
N PHE A 295 18.75 -6.98 -21.82
CA PHE A 295 18.35 -7.63 -20.56
C PHE A 295 19.43 -8.55 -20.01
N GLN A 296 20.07 -9.36 -20.87
CA GLN A 296 21.15 -10.25 -20.46
C GLN A 296 22.36 -9.50 -19.88
N ALA A 297 22.67 -8.31 -20.40
CA ALA A 297 23.74 -7.49 -19.89
C ALA A 297 23.36 -6.75 -18.61
N LEU A 298 22.18 -6.13 -18.54
CA LEU A 298 21.87 -5.16 -17.50
C LEU A 298 21.08 -5.74 -16.31
N TYR A 299 20.29 -6.80 -16.51
CA TYR A 299 19.32 -7.28 -15.52
C TYR A 299 19.90 -8.35 -14.56
N PRO A 300 19.49 -8.37 -13.27
CA PRO A 300 18.79 -7.30 -12.55
C PRO A 300 19.73 -6.11 -12.32
N CYS A 301 19.16 -4.98 -11.92
CA CYS A 301 19.94 -3.77 -11.69
C CYS A 301 21.08 -4.03 -10.69
N GLY A 302 22.30 -3.58 -10.99
CA GLY A 302 23.43 -3.81 -10.10
C GLY A 302 23.40 -2.97 -8.82
N SER A 303 22.85 -1.74 -8.88
CA SER A 303 22.82 -0.78 -7.76
C SER A 303 22.05 -1.26 -6.53
N ILE A 304 21.08 -2.16 -6.74
CA ILE A 304 20.16 -2.72 -5.74
C ILE A 304 20.33 -4.25 -5.58
N THR A 305 21.42 -4.80 -6.09
CA THR A 305 21.80 -6.21 -5.93
C THR A 305 23.11 -6.29 -5.17
N GLY A 306 24.19 -5.79 -5.79
CA GLY A 306 25.57 -5.91 -5.30
C GLY A 306 26.49 -6.55 -6.33
N ALA A 307 27.75 -6.76 -5.93
CA ALA A 307 28.83 -7.19 -6.83
C ALA A 307 29.74 -8.23 -6.15
N PRO A 308 30.21 -9.28 -6.86
CA PRO A 308 29.81 -9.72 -8.20
C PRO A 308 28.35 -10.22 -8.27
N LYS A 309 27.60 -9.79 -9.30
CA LYS A 309 26.12 -9.92 -9.37
C LYS A 309 25.58 -11.31 -9.06
N ARG A 310 26.10 -12.35 -9.73
CA ARG A 310 25.63 -13.74 -9.55
C ARG A 310 25.87 -14.25 -8.13
N ARG A 311 27.07 -14.08 -7.59
CA ARG A 311 27.41 -14.56 -6.24
C ARG A 311 26.59 -13.83 -5.18
N THR A 312 26.42 -12.51 -5.32
CA THR A 312 25.55 -11.74 -4.43
C THR A 312 24.10 -12.21 -4.49
N MET A 313 23.57 -12.57 -5.66
CA MET A 313 22.20 -13.10 -5.78
C MET A 313 22.04 -14.48 -5.11
N GLU A 314 23.08 -15.33 -5.13
CA GLU A 314 23.08 -16.61 -4.39
C GLU A 314 22.98 -16.35 -2.87
N ILE A 315 23.77 -15.41 -2.35
CA ILE A 315 23.73 -14.99 -0.94
C ILE A 315 22.36 -14.41 -0.57
N ILE A 316 21.78 -13.57 -1.44
CA ILE A 316 20.43 -13.02 -1.25
C ILE A 316 19.39 -14.15 -1.18
N ALA A 317 19.48 -15.14 -2.06
CA ALA A 317 18.54 -16.26 -2.09
C ALA A 317 18.63 -17.14 -0.83
N GLU A 318 19.82 -17.24 -0.24
CA GLU A 318 20.08 -17.95 1.02
C GLU A 318 19.53 -17.18 2.23
N LEU A 319 19.78 -15.87 2.31
CA LEU A 319 19.51 -15.07 3.50
C LEU A 319 18.09 -14.48 3.54
N GLU A 320 17.50 -14.11 2.40
CA GLU A 320 16.15 -13.53 2.40
C GLU A 320 15.07 -14.60 2.58
N PRO A 321 14.12 -14.41 3.52
CA PRO A 321 13.09 -15.41 3.81
C PRO A 321 12.04 -15.56 2.70
N ALA A 322 11.96 -14.59 1.77
CA ALA A 322 10.98 -14.57 0.69
C ALA A 322 11.55 -13.98 -0.60
N PRO A 323 11.04 -14.38 -1.79
CA PRO A 323 11.37 -13.71 -3.05
C PRO A 323 11.02 -12.21 -3.01
N ARG A 324 11.62 -11.41 -3.89
CA ARG A 324 11.38 -9.96 -4.01
C ARG A 324 10.18 -9.63 -4.88
N GLY A 325 9.85 -10.49 -5.84
CA GLY A 325 8.79 -10.21 -6.79
C GLY A 325 9.12 -8.94 -7.58
N ILE A 326 8.18 -7.99 -7.68
CA ILE A 326 8.42 -6.74 -8.41
C ILE A 326 9.45 -5.83 -7.74
N TYR A 327 9.65 -5.95 -6.42
CA TYR A 327 10.58 -5.09 -5.69
C TYR A 327 12.00 -5.30 -6.22
N THR A 328 12.68 -4.20 -6.57
CA THR A 328 14.01 -4.21 -7.19
C THR A 328 14.10 -4.94 -8.54
N GLY A 329 12.97 -5.25 -9.17
CA GLY A 329 12.88 -5.73 -10.54
C GLY A 329 12.96 -4.57 -11.57
N ALA A 330 12.04 -4.55 -12.54
CA ALA A 330 11.88 -3.41 -13.45
C ALA A 330 10.41 -3.15 -13.82
N ILE A 331 10.04 -1.87 -13.89
CA ILE A 331 8.82 -1.42 -14.57
C ILE A 331 9.26 -0.45 -15.65
N GLY A 332 8.79 -0.63 -16.88
CA GLY A 332 9.19 0.26 -17.97
C GLY A 332 8.31 0.21 -19.21
N TRP A 333 8.44 1.24 -20.02
CA TRP A 333 7.75 1.36 -21.31
C TRP A 333 8.70 1.12 -22.48
N PHE A 334 8.14 0.67 -23.59
CA PHE A 334 8.80 0.47 -24.87
C PHE A 334 7.94 1.04 -25.98
N ASP A 335 8.55 1.87 -26.84
CA ASP A 335 7.92 2.47 -28.00
C ASP A 335 8.21 1.67 -29.27
N PRO A 336 7.31 1.74 -30.27
CA PRO A 336 7.61 1.29 -31.62
C PRO A 336 8.92 1.92 -32.13
N PRO A 337 9.77 1.16 -32.84
CA PRO A 337 10.94 1.73 -33.50
C PRO A 337 10.53 2.83 -34.48
N ALA A 338 11.24 3.97 -34.46
CA ALA A 338 10.99 5.03 -35.42
C ALA A 338 11.31 4.57 -36.85
N ALA A 339 10.56 5.06 -37.84
CA ALA A 339 10.83 4.77 -39.24
C ALA A 339 12.25 5.24 -39.62
N GLY A 340 13.08 4.32 -40.11
CA GLY A 340 14.48 4.61 -40.43
C GLY A 340 15.42 4.70 -39.22
N ALA A 341 14.99 4.23 -38.04
CA ALA A 341 15.85 4.14 -36.87
C ALA A 341 17.10 3.28 -37.17
N ALA A 342 18.22 3.65 -36.55
CA ALA A 342 19.47 2.92 -36.68
C ALA A 342 19.45 1.55 -35.96
N HIS A 343 18.42 1.28 -35.17
CA HIS A 343 18.28 0.08 -34.34
C HIS A 343 16.86 -0.50 -34.48
N ALA A 344 16.75 -1.82 -34.38
CA ALA A 344 15.45 -2.50 -34.29
C ALA A 344 14.75 -2.29 -32.93
N VAL A 345 15.50 -1.81 -31.94
CA VAL A 345 15.00 -1.48 -30.60
C VAL A 345 14.52 -0.03 -30.61
N GLY A 346 13.24 0.19 -30.29
CA GLY A 346 12.67 1.51 -30.10
C GLY A 346 13.17 2.20 -28.82
N ASP A 347 12.70 3.43 -28.58
CA ASP A 347 12.98 4.10 -27.32
C ASP A 347 12.31 3.35 -26.17
N PHE A 348 12.99 3.28 -25.03
CA PHE A 348 12.44 2.65 -23.83
C PHE A 348 12.99 3.29 -22.56
N CYS A 349 12.26 3.15 -21.47
CA CYS A 349 12.73 3.55 -20.15
C CYS A 349 12.25 2.54 -19.12
N MET A 350 13.18 2.05 -18.30
CA MET A 350 12.89 1.19 -17.17
C MET A 350 13.34 1.86 -15.87
N SER A 351 12.50 1.74 -14.86
CA SER A 351 12.77 2.16 -13.48
C SER A 351 13.02 0.96 -12.58
N VAL A 352 13.71 1.18 -11.47
CA VAL A 352 13.87 0.17 -10.41
C VAL A 352 12.67 0.30 -9.45
N PRO A 353 11.78 -0.69 -9.30
CA PRO A 353 10.61 -0.59 -8.43
C PRO A 353 11.03 -0.62 -6.96
N ILE A 354 11.21 0.56 -6.40
CA ILE A 354 11.38 0.84 -4.97
C ILE A 354 10.29 1.81 -4.55
N ARG A 355 9.84 1.74 -3.28
CA ARG A 355 8.60 2.41 -2.84
C ARG A 355 7.41 2.01 -3.73
N THR A 356 7.29 0.71 -3.97
CA THR A 356 6.29 0.11 -4.86
C THR A 356 5.40 -0.84 -4.08
N LEU A 357 4.10 -0.60 -4.11
CA LEU A 357 3.10 -1.51 -3.56
C LEU A 357 2.65 -2.47 -4.66
N ALA A 358 2.80 -3.77 -4.43
CA ALA A 358 2.18 -4.81 -5.24
C ALA A 358 0.88 -5.24 -4.55
N LEU A 359 -0.26 -4.98 -5.19
CA LEU A 359 -1.58 -5.32 -4.67
C LEU A 359 -2.15 -6.52 -5.42
N GLN A 360 -2.56 -7.52 -4.67
CA GLN A 360 -3.33 -8.65 -5.20
C GLN A 360 -4.71 -8.19 -5.69
N PRO A 361 -5.41 -9.02 -6.50
CA PRO A 361 -6.83 -8.80 -6.81
C PRO A 361 -7.65 -8.55 -5.55
N ALA A 362 -8.71 -7.74 -5.68
CA ALA A 362 -9.59 -7.44 -4.57
C ALA A 362 -10.26 -8.73 -4.08
N GLY A 363 -10.10 -9.03 -2.79
CA GLY A 363 -10.85 -10.06 -2.11
C GLY A 363 -12.28 -9.60 -1.78
N PRO A 364 -13.02 -10.42 -1.03
CA PRO A 364 -14.33 -10.04 -0.50
C PRO A 364 -14.25 -8.71 0.25
N GLY A 365 -15.27 -7.85 0.09
CA GLY A 365 -15.31 -6.52 0.72
C GLY A 365 -14.39 -5.47 0.08
N GLY A 366 -13.69 -5.80 -1.01
CA GLY A 366 -12.81 -4.87 -1.73
C GLY A 366 -11.41 -4.73 -1.13
N LEU A 367 -11.09 -5.48 -0.07
CA LEU A 367 -9.77 -5.47 0.55
C LEU A 367 -8.75 -6.17 -0.35
N ARG A 368 -7.54 -5.62 -0.43
CA ARG A 368 -6.44 -6.16 -1.23
C ARG A 368 -5.29 -6.50 -0.31
N ARG A 369 -4.77 -7.73 -0.39
CA ARG A 369 -3.46 -8.02 0.22
C ARG A 369 -2.38 -7.31 -0.58
N GLY A 370 -1.52 -6.59 0.12
CA GLY A 370 -0.43 -5.83 -0.46
C GLY A 370 0.93 -6.24 0.10
N GLU A 371 1.96 -6.04 -0.70
CA GLU A 371 3.35 -6.21 -0.29
C GLU A 371 4.21 -5.04 -0.81
N MET A 372 5.17 -4.60 0.00
CA MET A 372 6.20 -3.64 -0.37
C MET A 372 7.55 -4.12 0.19
N GLY A 373 8.58 -4.12 -0.64
CA GLY A 373 9.94 -4.41 -0.20
C GLY A 373 10.65 -3.19 0.40
N VAL A 374 11.53 -3.45 1.36
CA VAL A 374 12.43 -2.48 1.98
C VAL A 374 13.79 -3.14 2.17
N GLY A 375 14.88 -2.37 2.10
CA GLY A 375 16.21 -2.91 2.33
C GLY A 375 17.31 -1.88 2.41
N ALA A 376 18.52 -2.41 2.59
CA ALA A 376 19.76 -1.67 2.81
C ALA A 376 20.92 -2.30 2.04
N GLY A 377 21.82 -1.46 1.54
CA GLY A 377 23.03 -1.89 0.85
C GLY A 377 24.15 -2.11 1.86
N ILE A 378 24.37 -3.37 2.25
CA ILE A 378 25.32 -3.73 3.29
C ILE A 378 26.72 -3.81 2.69
N VAL A 379 27.64 -3.05 3.29
CA VAL A 379 29.09 -3.09 3.02
C VAL A 379 29.83 -3.51 4.30
N LEU A 380 31.16 -3.68 4.23
CA LEU A 380 31.94 -4.13 5.38
C LEU A 380 31.79 -3.23 6.62
N ASP A 381 31.66 -1.93 6.42
CA ASP A 381 31.57 -0.92 7.50
C ASP A 381 30.11 -0.64 7.92
N SER A 382 29.14 -1.46 7.51
CA SER A 382 27.73 -1.27 7.87
C SER A 382 27.47 -1.68 9.33
N ASP A 383 26.79 -0.82 10.09
CA ASP A 383 26.29 -1.15 11.43
C ASP A 383 24.85 -1.72 11.36
N PRO A 384 24.57 -2.89 11.96
CA PRO A 384 23.24 -3.49 11.86
C PRO A 384 22.09 -2.64 12.41
N HIS A 385 22.32 -1.87 13.48
CA HIS A 385 21.27 -1.04 14.07
C HIS A 385 21.00 0.19 13.20
N GLU A 386 22.03 0.83 12.67
CA GLU A 386 21.91 1.97 11.76
C GLU A 386 21.21 1.57 10.45
N GLU A 387 21.59 0.44 9.84
CA GLU A 387 21.00 -0.05 8.59
C GLU A 387 19.53 -0.45 8.77
N PHE A 388 19.18 -1.06 9.92
CA PHE A 388 17.79 -1.34 10.25
C PHE A 388 16.98 -0.06 10.46
N ALA A 389 17.54 0.94 11.14
CA ALA A 389 16.91 2.24 11.32
C ALA A 389 16.70 2.96 9.98
N GLU A 390 17.66 2.87 9.05
CA GLU A 390 17.52 3.37 7.69
C GLU A 390 16.38 2.65 6.94
N CYS A 391 16.29 1.33 7.06
CA CYS A 391 15.17 0.56 6.51
C CYS A 391 13.82 1.05 7.06
N GLN A 392 13.70 1.28 8.37
CA GLN A 392 12.48 1.84 8.97
C GLN A 392 12.18 3.25 8.45
N LEU A 393 13.19 4.09 8.23
CA LEU A 393 13.02 5.40 7.62
C LEU A 393 12.48 5.29 6.18
N LYS A 394 12.98 4.35 5.37
CA LYS A 394 12.46 4.06 4.02
C LYS A 394 11.03 3.52 4.09
N ALA A 395 10.73 2.67 5.07
CA ALA A 395 9.41 2.10 5.32
C ALA A 395 8.34 3.16 5.64
N ARG A 396 8.72 4.32 6.20
CA ARG A 396 7.79 5.46 6.47
C ARG A 396 7.07 5.98 5.24
N PHE A 397 7.50 5.63 4.04
CA PHE A 397 6.70 5.82 2.83
C PHE A 397 5.31 5.18 2.97
N LEU A 398 5.26 3.94 3.45
CA LEU A 398 4.03 3.18 3.69
C LEU A 398 3.52 3.34 5.13
N THR A 399 4.38 3.13 6.14
CA THR A 399 3.97 3.11 7.56
C THR A 399 3.58 4.48 8.10
N GLY A 400 4.06 5.55 7.46
CA GLY A 400 3.67 6.90 7.80
C GLY A 400 2.46 7.40 7.01
N LEU A 401 1.85 6.61 6.12
CA LEU A 401 0.67 7.00 5.36
C LEU A 401 -0.51 7.13 6.32
N SER A 402 -1.05 8.34 6.44
CA SER A 402 -2.20 8.56 7.29
C SER A 402 -3.46 7.90 6.71
N ASN A 403 -4.50 7.74 7.51
CA ASN A 403 -5.84 7.29 7.19
C ASN A 403 -6.76 8.48 7.47
N ASP A 404 -7.57 8.85 6.48
CA ASP A 404 -8.35 10.09 6.50
C ASP A 404 -9.73 9.87 7.14
N PHE A 405 -9.75 9.28 8.34
CA PHE A 405 -10.94 9.07 9.17
C PHE A 405 -10.60 9.03 10.66
N GLU A 406 -11.61 9.13 11.51
CA GLU A 406 -11.46 9.00 12.96
C GLU A 406 -11.94 7.63 13.43
N LEU A 407 -11.34 7.11 14.49
CA LEU A 407 -11.92 6.02 15.28
C LEU A 407 -12.67 6.64 16.45
N PHE A 408 -13.79 6.05 16.87
CA PHE A 408 -14.54 6.61 17.98
C PHE A 408 -15.31 5.59 18.81
N GLU A 409 -15.59 5.99 20.04
CA GLU A 409 -16.49 5.31 20.95
C GLU A 409 -17.65 6.20 21.37
N THR A 410 -18.75 5.56 21.75
CA THR A 410 -19.92 6.26 22.29
C THR A 410 -20.39 5.51 23.53
N LEU A 411 -20.34 6.20 24.66
CA LEU A 411 -20.47 5.64 25.99
C LEU A 411 -21.63 6.30 26.73
N HIS A 412 -22.32 5.49 27.55
CA HIS A 412 -23.15 6.00 28.63
C HIS A 412 -22.25 6.39 29.80
N ALA A 413 -22.45 7.58 30.36
CA ALA A 413 -21.66 8.06 31.48
C ALA A 413 -22.51 8.80 32.51
N SER A 414 -22.03 8.83 33.75
CA SER A 414 -22.47 9.78 34.79
C SER A 414 -21.24 10.37 35.48
N ARG A 415 -21.45 11.38 36.34
CA ARG A 415 -20.36 12.01 37.08
C ARG A 415 -19.78 11.08 38.14
N ALA A 416 -20.64 10.44 38.93
CA ALA A 416 -20.28 9.54 40.02
C ALA A 416 -19.91 8.14 39.54
N GLY A 417 -20.64 7.61 38.54
CA GLY A 417 -20.46 6.25 38.02
C GLY A 417 -19.44 6.13 36.89
N GLY A 418 -18.89 7.24 36.39
CA GLY A 418 -17.96 7.24 35.26
C GLY A 418 -18.58 6.69 33.97
N CYS A 419 -17.75 6.15 33.08
CA CYS A 419 -18.20 5.54 31.83
C CYS A 419 -18.56 4.07 32.02
N ARG A 420 -19.78 3.68 31.63
CA ARG A 420 -20.23 2.29 31.63
C ARG A 420 -19.39 1.46 30.63
N GLN A 421 -18.94 0.27 31.07
CA GLN A 421 -18.14 -0.67 30.26
C GLN A 421 -16.85 -0.04 29.67
N GLN A 422 -16.26 0.94 30.36
CA GLN A 422 -15.11 1.71 29.87
C GLN A 422 -14.00 0.83 29.27
N GLU A 423 -13.51 -0.17 30.00
CA GLU A 423 -12.38 -0.98 29.54
C GLU A 423 -12.71 -1.80 28.28
N ARG A 424 -13.97 -2.21 28.08
CA ARG A 424 -14.40 -2.88 26.83
C ARG A 424 -14.40 -1.93 25.64
N HIS A 425 -14.80 -0.67 25.85
CA HIS A 425 -14.72 0.36 24.82
C HIS A 425 -13.27 0.66 24.45
N LEU A 426 -12.40 0.86 25.44
CA LEU A 426 -10.98 1.12 25.21
C LEU A 426 -10.27 -0.06 24.54
N ALA A 427 -10.60 -1.31 24.92
CA ALA A 427 -10.06 -2.50 24.26
C ALA A 427 -10.45 -2.60 22.77
N ARG A 428 -11.71 -2.32 22.43
CA ARG A 428 -12.16 -2.31 21.03
C ARG A 428 -11.51 -1.19 20.22
N LEU A 429 -11.39 -0.01 20.80
CA LEU A 429 -10.71 1.13 20.19
C LEU A 429 -9.24 0.79 19.95
N ALA A 430 -8.53 0.27 20.96
CA ALA A 430 -7.14 -0.17 20.86
C ALA A 430 -6.92 -1.22 19.77
N ALA A 431 -7.80 -2.21 19.65
CA ALA A 431 -7.74 -3.21 18.57
C ALA A 431 -7.86 -2.57 17.18
N SER A 432 -8.74 -1.58 17.03
CA SER A 432 -8.88 -0.82 15.78
C SER A 432 -7.66 0.07 15.52
N CYS A 433 -7.07 0.65 16.58
CA CYS A 433 -5.84 1.43 16.47
C CYS A 433 -4.67 0.58 15.99
N ALA A 434 -4.50 -0.62 16.55
CA ALA A 434 -3.46 -1.56 16.14
C ALA A 434 -3.62 -1.96 14.66
N TYR A 435 -4.85 -2.23 14.23
CA TYR A 435 -5.14 -2.57 12.83
C TYR A 435 -4.85 -1.41 11.87
N PHE A 436 -5.31 -0.19 12.16
CA PHE A 436 -5.14 0.95 11.24
C PHE A 436 -3.86 1.77 11.47
N GLY A 437 -2.99 1.37 12.40
CA GLY A 437 -1.78 2.12 12.76
C GLY A 437 -2.05 3.50 13.36
N PHE A 438 -3.07 3.63 14.22
CA PHE A 438 -3.30 4.86 14.99
C PHE A 438 -2.40 4.89 16.22
N HIS A 439 -1.88 6.07 16.58
CA HIS A 439 -1.21 6.23 17.87
C HIS A 439 -2.23 6.01 19.00
N TRP A 440 -1.90 5.11 19.93
CA TRP A 440 -2.76 4.72 21.02
C TRP A 440 -2.07 4.93 22.36
N ASP A 441 -2.66 5.80 23.18
CA ASP A 441 -2.28 6.01 24.58
C ASP A 441 -3.50 5.70 25.47
N ALA A 442 -3.44 4.56 26.14
CA ALA A 442 -4.54 4.08 26.98
C ALA A 442 -4.77 4.98 28.20
N ASP A 443 -3.71 5.54 28.78
CA ASP A 443 -3.80 6.35 29.98
C ASP A 443 -4.33 7.75 29.66
N ALA A 444 -3.89 8.34 28.54
CA ALA A 444 -4.48 9.56 28.02
C ALA A 444 -5.97 9.38 27.69
N ALA A 445 -6.37 8.24 27.12
CA ALA A 445 -7.78 7.93 26.85
C ALA A 445 -8.62 7.87 28.14
N ARG A 446 -8.12 7.18 29.18
CA ARG A 446 -8.78 7.10 30.49
C ARG A 446 -8.89 8.46 31.15
N ALA A 447 -7.81 9.24 31.14
CA ALA A 447 -7.79 10.59 31.70
C ALA A 447 -8.79 11.51 30.99
N ALA A 448 -8.90 11.44 29.66
CA ALA A 448 -9.85 12.22 28.89
C ALA A 448 -11.31 11.89 29.25
N LEU A 449 -11.63 10.60 29.42
CA LEU A 449 -12.97 10.17 29.86
C LEU A 449 -13.28 10.63 31.29
N GLN A 450 -12.33 10.44 32.22
CA GLN A 450 -12.50 10.84 33.62
C GLN A 450 -12.70 12.36 33.75
N ALA A 451 -11.91 13.16 33.04
CA ALA A 451 -12.04 14.61 33.03
C ALA A 451 -13.42 15.04 32.50
N ALA A 452 -13.92 14.40 31.44
CA ALA A 452 -15.23 14.71 30.88
C ALA A 452 -16.39 14.33 31.81
N CYS A 453 -16.27 13.24 32.57
CA CYS A 453 -17.21 12.89 33.64
C CYS A 453 -17.18 13.91 34.78
N ALA A 454 -15.99 14.28 35.25
CA ALA A 454 -15.82 15.22 36.37
C ALA A 454 -16.31 16.64 36.04
N ALA A 455 -16.29 17.04 34.76
CA ALA A 455 -16.74 18.34 34.28
C ALA A 455 -18.27 18.52 34.26
N ARG A 456 -19.06 17.46 34.50
CA ARG A 456 -20.53 17.58 34.59
C ARG A 456 -20.96 18.27 35.89
N PRO A 457 -21.97 19.14 35.85
CA PRO A 457 -22.45 19.83 37.05
C PRO A 457 -23.25 18.90 37.98
N ASP A 458 -24.02 17.99 37.41
CA ASP A 458 -24.86 17.01 38.12
C ASP A 458 -24.40 15.56 37.81
N ASP A 459 -25.10 14.59 38.40
CA ASP A 459 -24.89 13.17 38.13
C ASP A 459 -25.92 12.60 37.13
N ALA A 460 -26.62 13.47 36.37
CA ALA A 460 -27.58 13.00 35.39
C ALA A 460 -26.87 12.20 34.29
N PRO A 461 -27.39 11.01 33.90
CA PRO A 461 -26.79 10.22 32.83
C PRO A 461 -26.71 10.98 31.50
N PHE A 462 -25.58 10.83 30.80
CA PHE A 462 -25.31 11.54 29.57
C PHE A 462 -24.52 10.68 28.58
N ARG A 463 -24.54 11.09 27.30
CA ARG A 463 -23.75 10.49 26.22
C ARG A 463 -22.37 11.13 26.20
N LEU A 464 -21.33 10.31 26.20
CA LEU A 464 -19.97 10.70 25.83
C LEU A 464 -19.59 10.09 24.49
N ARG A 465 -18.96 10.89 23.64
CA ARG A 465 -18.28 10.46 22.41
C ARG A 465 -16.80 10.75 22.58
N LEU A 466 -15.97 9.70 22.55
CA LEU A 466 -14.52 9.80 22.51
C LEU A 466 -14.09 9.52 21.07
N ALA A 467 -13.60 10.52 20.36
CA ALA A 467 -13.03 10.37 19.03
C ALA A 467 -11.50 10.44 19.09
N LEU A 468 -10.84 9.66 18.26
CA LEU A 468 -9.39 9.58 18.16
C LEU A 468 -8.98 9.82 16.70
N ARG A 469 -8.12 10.82 16.52
CA ARG A 469 -7.42 11.06 15.26
C ARG A 469 -6.17 10.18 15.19
N GLN A 470 -5.67 9.94 14.00
CA GLN A 470 -4.54 9.03 13.81
C GLN A 470 -3.24 9.48 14.48
N ASP A 471 -3.06 10.79 14.66
CA ASP A 471 -1.93 11.38 15.38
C ASP A 471 -1.98 11.19 16.90
N GLY A 472 -3.00 10.51 17.42
CA GLY A 472 -3.15 10.25 18.86
C GLY A 472 -4.01 11.25 19.60
N ARG A 473 -4.49 12.32 18.94
CA ARG A 473 -5.30 13.34 19.61
C ARG A 473 -6.71 12.85 19.85
N PHE A 474 -7.11 12.88 21.13
CA PHE A 474 -8.48 12.62 21.56
C PHE A 474 -9.34 13.89 21.51
N THR A 475 -10.59 13.75 21.09
CA THR A 475 -11.64 14.76 21.24
C THR A 475 -12.82 14.14 21.97
N VAL A 476 -13.30 14.83 23.01
CA VAL A 476 -14.44 14.36 23.81
C VAL A 476 -15.63 15.30 23.63
N GLN A 477 -16.78 14.72 23.31
CA GLN A 477 -18.05 15.46 23.19
C GLN A 477 -19.09 14.84 24.12
N SER A 478 -19.81 15.68 24.86
CA SER A 478 -20.91 15.26 25.74
C SER A 478 -22.27 15.73 25.20
N GLY A 479 -23.33 14.96 25.42
CA GLY A 479 -24.70 15.38 25.13
C GLY A 479 -25.71 14.72 26.07
N ALA A 480 -26.86 15.37 26.28
CA ALA A 480 -27.94 14.81 27.09
C ALA A 480 -28.52 13.54 26.44
N LEU A 481 -29.03 12.63 27.27
CA LEU A 481 -29.78 11.47 26.80
C LEU A 481 -31.27 11.81 26.68
N SER A 482 -31.80 11.82 25.46
CA SER A 482 -33.24 11.98 25.23
C SER A 482 -34.02 10.80 25.84
N ALA A 483 -35.24 11.03 26.32
CA ALA A 483 -36.12 9.93 26.70
C ALA A 483 -36.47 9.06 25.48
N LEU A 484 -36.67 7.77 25.70
CA LEU A 484 -37.13 6.81 24.69
C LEU A 484 -38.40 6.11 25.21
N PRO A 485 -39.31 5.69 24.32
CA PRO A 485 -40.42 4.82 24.70
C PRO A 485 -39.92 3.47 25.22
N GLU A 486 -40.77 2.77 25.97
CA GLU A 486 -40.45 1.44 26.51
C GLU A 486 -40.14 0.41 25.40
N THR A 487 -40.87 0.50 24.28
CA THR A 487 -40.60 -0.25 23.04
C THR A 487 -40.28 0.72 21.92
N VAL A 488 -39.17 0.49 21.22
CA VAL A 488 -38.76 1.31 20.08
C VAL A 488 -39.19 0.70 18.76
N ASN A 489 -39.52 1.54 17.78
CA ASN A 489 -39.84 1.05 16.43
C ASN A 489 -38.55 0.90 15.61
N VAL A 490 -38.43 -0.18 14.85
CA VAL A 490 -37.35 -0.39 13.89
C VAL A 490 -37.92 -0.67 12.51
N MET A 491 -37.18 -0.29 11.48
CA MET A 491 -37.58 -0.50 10.07
C MET A 491 -36.53 -1.34 9.36
N LEU A 492 -36.79 -1.79 8.14
CA LEU A 492 -35.76 -2.42 7.31
C LEU A 492 -35.12 -1.39 6.39
N ALA A 493 -33.79 -1.37 6.34
CA ALA A 493 -33.07 -0.60 5.35
C ALA A 493 -33.36 -1.17 3.94
N PRO A 494 -33.54 -0.32 2.92
CA PRO A 494 -33.83 -0.76 1.57
C PRO A 494 -32.60 -1.40 0.89
N ASP A 495 -31.41 -0.91 1.23
CA ASP A 495 -30.15 -1.32 0.61
C ASP A 495 -29.41 -2.37 1.43
N ALA A 496 -28.76 -3.31 0.74
CA ALA A 496 -27.94 -4.34 1.36
C ALA A 496 -26.55 -3.82 1.76
N THR A 497 -26.02 -4.33 2.89
CA THR A 497 -24.61 -4.19 3.26
C THR A 497 -23.75 -5.25 2.59
N THR A 498 -22.43 -5.12 2.68
CA THR A 498 -21.50 -6.16 2.23
C THR A 498 -20.87 -6.81 3.46
N ALA A 499 -21.03 -8.12 3.63
CA ALA A 499 -20.61 -8.81 4.85
C ALA A 499 -19.11 -8.65 5.18
N ASP A 500 -18.29 -8.52 4.14
CA ASP A 500 -16.85 -8.36 4.22
C ASP A 500 -16.38 -6.90 4.19
N ASP A 501 -17.30 -5.93 4.24
CA ASP A 501 -16.93 -4.51 4.36
C ASP A 501 -16.06 -4.30 5.61
N LEU A 502 -14.84 -3.81 5.38
CA LEU A 502 -13.86 -3.56 6.42
C LEU A 502 -14.42 -2.66 7.53
N PHE A 503 -15.14 -1.60 7.15
CA PHE A 503 -15.59 -0.58 8.11
C PHE A 503 -16.77 -1.03 8.96
N LEU A 504 -17.39 -2.18 8.65
CA LEU A 504 -18.35 -2.81 9.55
C LEU A 504 -17.69 -3.30 10.84
N ARG A 505 -16.43 -3.74 10.78
CA ARG A 505 -15.73 -4.34 11.93
C ARG A 505 -15.13 -3.30 12.87
N HIS A 506 -15.10 -2.03 12.45
CA HIS A 506 -14.45 -0.94 13.18
C HIS A 506 -15.38 0.25 13.35
N LYS A 507 -15.40 0.83 14.55
CA LYS A 507 -16.21 2.02 14.83
C LYS A 507 -15.46 3.27 14.36
N SER A 508 -15.50 3.54 13.07
CA SER A 508 -14.85 4.70 12.44
C SER A 508 -15.87 5.77 12.03
N SER A 509 -15.41 6.96 11.64
CA SER A 509 -16.25 8.01 11.04
C SER A 509 -16.78 7.68 9.64
N VAL A 510 -16.35 6.56 9.04
CA VAL A 510 -16.82 6.08 7.72
C VAL A 510 -18.17 5.38 7.88
N ARG A 511 -19.22 6.16 8.17
CA ARG A 511 -20.54 5.64 8.54
C ARG A 511 -21.71 6.35 7.88
N ALA A 512 -21.48 7.08 6.80
CA ALA A 512 -22.51 7.89 6.12
C ALA A 512 -23.81 7.09 5.82
N ARG A 513 -23.68 5.84 5.38
CA ARG A 513 -24.82 4.93 5.15
C ARG A 513 -25.64 4.67 6.43
N TYR A 514 -24.96 4.30 7.51
CA TYR A 514 -25.59 4.02 8.80
C TYR A 514 -26.21 5.28 9.40
N ASP A 515 -25.54 6.42 9.25
CA ASP A 515 -26.04 7.71 9.71
C ASP A 515 -27.28 8.16 8.95
N ALA A 516 -27.31 7.95 7.63
CA ALA A 516 -28.51 8.20 6.82
C ALA A 516 -29.68 7.30 7.26
N ALA A 517 -29.41 6.02 7.53
CA ALA A 517 -30.45 5.06 7.90
C ALA A 517 -31.13 5.39 9.24
N TRP A 518 -30.38 5.63 10.32
CA TRP A 518 -31.04 5.94 11.60
C TRP A 518 -31.72 7.32 11.58
N ARG A 519 -31.21 8.29 10.81
CA ARG A 519 -31.89 9.58 10.60
C ARG A 519 -33.18 9.43 9.80
N ALA A 520 -33.18 8.58 8.77
CA ALA A 520 -34.38 8.27 8.00
C ALA A 520 -35.43 7.52 8.83
N ALA A 521 -34.99 6.66 9.76
CA ALA A 521 -35.88 6.03 10.73
C ALA A 521 -36.50 7.09 11.67
N GLU A 522 -35.68 7.95 12.27
CA GLU A 522 -36.17 9.02 13.17
C GLU A 522 -37.18 9.95 12.48
N ALA A 523 -36.94 10.31 11.22
CA ALA A 523 -37.87 11.12 10.43
C ALA A 523 -39.25 10.44 10.22
N GLN A 524 -39.32 9.12 10.35
CA GLN A 524 -40.53 8.30 10.24
C GLN A 524 -41.05 7.81 11.61
N GLY A 525 -40.53 8.35 12.72
CA GLY A 525 -40.93 7.94 14.07
C GLY A 525 -40.32 6.60 14.53
N GLY A 526 -39.34 6.07 13.79
CA GLY A 526 -38.52 4.92 14.15
C GLY A 526 -37.27 5.29 14.97
N PHE A 527 -36.65 4.28 15.57
CA PHE A 527 -35.41 4.40 16.32
C PHE A 527 -34.17 4.04 15.50
N ASP A 528 -34.28 3.04 14.62
CA ASP A 528 -33.19 2.55 13.79
C ASP A 528 -33.72 1.80 12.55
N MET A 529 -32.88 1.61 11.53
CA MET A 529 -33.16 0.68 10.44
C MET A 529 -32.20 -0.50 10.51
N LEU A 530 -32.73 -1.71 10.44
CA LEU A 530 -31.99 -2.97 10.39
C LEU A 530 -31.56 -3.28 8.97
N PHE A 531 -30.31 -3.65 8.80
CA PHE A 531 -29.71 -4.01 7.52
C PHE A 531 -29.69 -5.52 7.31
N PHE A 532 -29.71 -5.91 6.05
CA PHE A 532 -29.36 -7.25 5.60
C PHE A 532 -28.14 -7.12 4.68
N ASN A 533 -27.26 -8.12 4.69
CA ASN A 533 -26.14 -8.17 3.76
C ASN A 533 -26.57 -8.70 2.38
N GLU A 534 -25.62 -8.76 1.44
CA GLU A 534 -25.82 -9.24 0.07
C GLU A 534 -26.30 -10.70 -0.01
N ARG A 535 -26.12 -11.47 1.07
CA ARG A 535 -26.55 -12.86 1.20
C ARG A 535 -27.95 -13.00 1.81
N GLY A 536 -28.61 -11.90 2.16
CA GLY A 536 -29.93 -11.93 2.80
C GLY A 536 -29.89 -12.33 4.28
N GLU A 537 -28.75 -12.13 4.94
CA GLU A 537 -28.54 -12.36 6.37
C GLU A 537 -28.65 -11.03 7.12
N LEU A 538 -29.35 -11.03 8.25
CA LEU A 538 -29.50 -9.87 9.13
C LEU A 538 -28.12 -9.47 9.66
N THR A 539 -27.84 -8.17 9.74
CA THR A 539 -26.56 -7.67 10.24
C THR A 539 -26.72 -6.88 11.54
N GLU A 540 -26.89 -5.57 11.43
CA GLU A 540 -27.07 -4.63 12.52
C GLU A 540 -27.98 -3.48 12.10
N GLY A 541 -28.28 -2.57 13.02
CA GLY A 541 -28.89 -1.28 12.73
C GLY A 541 -27.85 -0.19 12.46
N GLY A 542 -28.31 1.01 12.10
CA GLY A 542 -27.47 2.20 11.94
C GLY A 542 -26.67 2.55 13.21
N ARG A 543 -27.24 2.29 14.38
CA ARG A 543 -26.63 2.61 15.69
C ARG A 543 -26.81 1.52 16.75
N SER A 544 -27.23 0.31 16.37
CA SER A 544 -27.54 -0.78 17.30
C SER A 544 -27.18 -2.14 16.73
N ASN A 545 -26.87 -3.11 17.60
CA ASN A 545 -26.90 -4.52 17.22
C ASN A 545 -28.28 -5.11 17.55
N VAL A 546 -28.63 -6.23 16.92
CA VAL A 546 -29.96 -6.83 17.02
C VAL A 546 -29.91 -8.25 17.60
N PHE A 547 -30.89 -8.55 18.45
CA PHE A 547 -31.21 -9.87 18.97
C PHE A 547 -32.66 -10.18 18.62
N VAL A 548 -32.94 -11.43 18.25
CA VAL A 548 -34.29 -11.92 17.98
C VAL A 548 -34.55 -13.15 18.82
N ARG A 549 -35.77 -13.30 19.35
CA ARG A 549 -36.18 -14.50 20.07
C ARG A 549 -36.86 -15.47 19.11
N LEU A 550 -36.30 -16.67 19.00
CA LEU A 550 -36.79 -17.75 18.13
C LEU A 550 -36.84 -19.03 18.95
N ASP A 551 -37.98 -19.72 18.90
CA ASP A 551 -38.19 -20.99 19.61
C ASP A 551 -37.82 -20.90 21.10
N GLY A 552 -38.19 -19.78 21.74
CA GLY A 552 -37.89 -19.48 23.14
C GLY A 552 -36.44 -19.08 23.49
N ARG A 553 -35.52 -18.97 22.53
CA ARG A 553 -34.10 -18.60 22.77
C ARG A 553 -33.70 -17.32 22.05
N TRP A 554 -32.68 -16.62 22.57
CA TRP A 554 -32.16 -15.39 21.94
C TRP A 554 -31.05 -15.68 20.94
N HIS A 555 -31.16 -15.07 19.76
CA HIS A 555 -30.20 -15.20 18.68
C HIS A 555 -29.73 -13.82 18.22
N THR A 556 -28.45 -13.68 17.88
CA THR A 556 -27.89 -12.48 17.24
C THR A 556 -27.04 -12.89 16.02
N PRO A 557 -26.95 -12.08 14.96
CA PRO A 557 -26.12 -12.43 13.81
C PRO A 557 -24.64 -12.59 14.18
N PRO A 558 -23.92 -13.61 13.68
CA PRO A 558 -22.47 -13.75 13.89
C PRO A 558 -21.69 -12.66 13.15
N LEU A 559 -20.49 -12.31 13.61
CA LEU A 559 -19.65 -11.27 12.99
C LEU A 559 -19.35 -11.52 11.50
N SER A 560 -19.41 -12.78 11.04
CA SER A 560 -19.29 -13.15 9.62
C SER A 560 -20.42 -12.62 8.73
N CYS A 561 -21.55 -12.19 9.30
CA CYS A 561 -22.61 -11.50 8.56
C CYS A 561 -22.25 -10.04 8.22
N GLY A 562 -21.17 -9.49 8.79
CA GLY A 562 -20.75 -8.10 8.61
C GLY A 562 -21.51 -7.15 9.53
N LEU A 563 -21.05 -7.05 10.77
CA LEU A 563 -21.58 -6.11 11.75
C LEU A 563 -20.47 -5.69 12.72
N LEU A 564 -20.70 -4.57 13.41
CA LEU A 564 -19.81 -4.09 14.44
C LEU A 564 -19.77 -5.05 15.64
N PRO A 565 -18.58 -5.41 16.17
CA PRO A 565 -18.45 -6.09 17.44
C PRO A 565 -18.85 -5.15 18.58
N GLY A 566 -20.16 -5.00 18.81
CA GLY A 566 -20.75 -4.12 19.81
C GLY A 566 -20.34 -4.46 21.24
N VAL A 567 -19.96 -3.45 22.02
CA VAL A 567 -19.66 -3.65 23.46
C VAL A 567 -20.88 -4.18 24.23
N GLN A 568 -22.08 -3.63 23.95
CA GLN A 568 -23.32 -4.11 24.57
C GLN A 568 -23.70 -5.52 24.09
N ARG A 569 -23.55 -5.80 22.79
CA ARG A 569 -23.74 -7.13 22.22
C ARG A 569 -22.86 -8.17 22.91
N ALA A 570 -21.56 -7.89 23.05
CA ALA A 570 -20.62 -8.78 23.74
C ALA A 570 -20.96 -8.98 25.23
N THR A 571 -21.52 -7.95 25.88
CA THR A 571 -21.99 -8.07 27.27
C THR A 571 -23.21 -8.99 27.37
N MET A 572 -24.17 -8.87 26.46
CA MET A 572 -25.38 -9.71 26.43
C MET A 572 -25.07 -11.17 26.06
N LEU A 573 -24.18 -11.41 25.10
CA LEU A 573 -23.72 -12.77 24.77
C LEU A 573 -23.00 -13.47 25.93
N ALA A 574 -22.33 -12.70 26.80
CA ALA A 574 -21.64 -13.24 27.97
C ALA A 574 -22.55 -13.38 29.20
N ASP A 575 -23.78 -12.86 29.16
CA ASP A 575 -24.71 -12.86 30.28
C ASP A 575 -25.60 -14.12 30.23
N PRO A 576 -25.48 -15.05 31.20
CA PRO A 576 -26.30 -16.26 31.24
C PRO A 576 -27.80 -15.99 31.30
N ALA A 577 -28.23 -14.82 31.78
CA ALA A 577 -29.65 -14.45 31.82
C ALA A 577 -30.27 -14.28 30.42
N TRP A 578 -29.44 -13.99 29.42
CA TRP A 578 -29.88 -13.87 28.03
C TRP A 578 -29.88 -15.21 27.29
N ASP A 579 -29.12 -16.22 27.73
CA ASP A 579 -28.96 -17.52 27.03
C ASP A 579 -28.84 -17.34 25.50
N ALA A 580 -28.05 -16.34 25.09
CA ALA A 580 -28.00 -15.89 23.70
C ALA A 580 -26.88 -16.55 22.93
N GLN A 581 -27.15 -16.89 21.67
CA GLN A 581 -26.16 -17.49 20.77
C GLN A 581 -26.07 -16.76 19.43
N GLU A 582 -24.93 -16.94 18.76
CA GLU A 582 -24.76 -16.43 17.41
C GLU A 582 -25.44 -17.35 16.40
N THR A 583 -26.25 -16.80 15.49
CA THR A 583 -26.96 -17.57 14.46
C THR A 583 -27.21 -16.70 13.24
N ILE A 584 -27.03 -17.25 12.04
CA ILE A 584 -27.40 -16.56 10.80
C ILE A 584 -28.92 -16.40 10.77
N ILE A 585 -29.41 -15.15 10.80
CA ILE A 585 -30.83 -14.83 10.83
C ILE A 585 -31.25 -14.34 9.45
N THR A 586 -32.21 -15.04 8.83
CA THR A 586 -32.75 -14.68 7.51
C THR A 586 -34.01 -13.82 7.63
N ARG A 587 -34.46 -13.21 6.53
CA ARG A 587 -35.72 -12.42 6.51
C ARG A 587 -36.93 -13.21 7.01
N PRO A 588 -37.17 -14.48 6.59
CA PRO A 588 -38.28 -15.27 7.14
C PRO A 588 -38.15 -15.55 8.64
N MET A 589 -36.92 -15.72 9.15
CA MET A 589 -36.69 -15.89 10.59
C MET A 589 -37.03 -14.62 11.36
N LEU A 590 -36.62 -13.45 10.87
CA LEU A 590 -36.97 -12.16 11.48
C LEU A 590 -38.49 -11.95 11.50
N ALA A 591 -39.18 -12.28 10.41
CA ALA A 591 -40.63 -12.10 10.30
C ALA A 591 -41.45 -12.95 11.30
N ARG A 592 -40.91 -14.10 11.74
CA ARG A 592 -41.53 -14.99 12.73
C ARG A 592 -40.95 -14.84 14.14
N ALA A 593 -40.07 -13.87 14.37
CA ALA A 593 -39.45 -13.67 15.67
C ALA A 593 -40.51 -13.36 16.73
N GLU A 594 -40.45 -14.03 17.87
CA GLU A 594 -41.38 -13.82 18.99
C GLU A 594 -41.17 -12.47 19.67
N ALA A 595 -39.93 -11.98 19.63
CA ALA A 595 -39.52 -10.69 20.17
C ALA A 595 -38.26 -10.20 19.46
N ILE A 596 -38.11 -8.89 19.36
CA ILE A 596 -36.90 -8.24 18.83
C ILE A 596 -36.34 -7.34 19.93
N VAL A 597 -35.03 -7.36 20.11
CA VAL A 597 -34.30 -6.45 20.98
C VAL A 597 -33.20 -5.80 20.15
N VAL A 598 -33.12 -4.48 20.20
CA VAL A 598 -31.95 -3.74 19.71
C VAL A 598 -31.12 -3.28 20.89
N CYS A 599 -29.80 -3.24 20.72
CA CYS A 599 -28.91 -2.89 21.81
C CYS A 599 -27.74 -2.01 21.36
N ASN A 600 -27.34 -1.11 22.24
CA ASN A 600 -26.07 -0.39 22.12
C ASN A 600 -25.55 0.01 23.51
N ALA A 601 -24.28 0.38 23.60
CA ALA A 601 -23.65 0.69 24.89
C ALA A 601 -24.21 1.97 25.55
N LEU A 602 -24.93 2.80 24.78
CA LEU A 602 -25.53 4.02 25.29
C LEU A 602 -26.86 3.75 26.02
N ARG A 603 -27.68 2.84 25.49
CA ARG A 603 -29.06 2.58 25.95
C ARG A 603 -29.25 1.21 26.60
N GLY A 604 -28.28 0.31 26.51
CA GLY A 604 -28.46 -1.08 26.92
C GLY A 604 -29.32 -1.84 25.90
N ALA A 605 -30.09 -2.81 26.39
CA ALA A 605 -31.07 -3.55 25.59
C ALA A 605 -32.42 -2.80 25.58
N LEU A 606 -33.01 -2.68 24.40
CA LEU A 606 -34.31 -2.03 24.18
C LEU A 606 -35.24 -3.02 23.45
N PRO A 607 -36.43 -3.31 23.98
CA PRO A 607 -37.48 -3.99 23.23
C PRO A 607 -37.78 -3.23 21.94
N ALA A 608 -37.94 -3.96 20.83
CA ALA A 608 -38.18 -3.36 19.52
C ALA A 608 -39.36 -4.01 18.81
N ALA A 609 -40.11 -3.20 18.07
CA ALA A 609 -41.17 -3.61 17.16
C ALA A 609 -40.76 -3.28 15.72
N LEU A 610 -40.85 -4.26 14.82
CA LEU A 610 -40.63 -4.03 13.39
C LEU A 610 -41.91 -3.42 12.78
N ILE A 611 -41.79 -2.23 12.16
CA ILE A 611 -42.91 -1.49 11.55
C ILE A 611 -42.77 -1.31 10.04
#